data_AF-M3QXZ9-F1
#
_entry.id   AF-M3QXZ9-F1
#
_cell.length_a   1.000
_cell.length_b   1.000
_cell.length_c   1.000
_cell.angle_alpha   90.00
_cell.angle_beta   90.00
_cell.angle_gamma   90.00
#
_symmetry.space_group_name_H-M   'P 1'
#
loop_
_entity.id
_entity.type
_entity.pdbx_description
1 polymer ?
#
loop_
_entity_poly.entity_id
_entity_poly.type
_entity_poly.pdbx_seq_one_letter_code
_entity_poly.pdbx_strand_id
1 'polypeptide(L)'
;VKNGESPITYEDIANYRSFIDNADAIFTDNNNLIAFKQINGYAIVVEQAVNRKSELVLKTMYKSNGDYKNNNAYKKLQDTKPSKGQP
;
A
#
# COMPACT_ATOMS: atom_id res chain seq x y z
N VAL A 1 -10.42 8.13 -11.62
CA VAL A 1 -10.13 6.68 -11.85
C VAL A 1 -9.28 6.59 -13.10
N LYS A 2 -8.18 5.83 -13.12
CA LYS A 2 -7.50 5.55 -14.40
C LYS A 2 -8.40 4.61 -15.20
N ASN A 3 -8.52 4.80 -16.52
CA ASN A 3 -9.42 3.99 -17.34
C ASN A 3 -9.10 2.49 -17.14
N GLY A 4 -10.09 1.72 -16.69
CA GLY A 4 -10.00 0.27 -16.50
C GLY A 4 -9.64 -0.23 -15.10
N GLU A 5 -9.30 0.64 -14.14
CA GLU A 5 -9.10 0.24 -12.73
C GLU A 5 -10.43 0.29 -11.96
N SER A 6 -10.69 -0.71 -11.10
CA SER A 6 -11.88 -0.69 -10.24
C SER A 6 -11.81 0.46 -9.23
N PRO A 7 -12.89 1.23 -9.04
CA PRO A 7 -12.90 2.30 -8.06
C PRO A 7 -12.77 1.76 -6.63
N ILE A 8 -12.21 2.60 -5.76
CA ILE A 8 -12.32 2.44 -4.31
C ILE A 8 -13.73 2.82 -3.88
N THR A 9 -14.37 1.97 -3.08
CA THR A 9 -15.72 2.23 -2.54
C THR A 9 -15.63 2.85 -1.13
N TYR A 10 -16.75 3.38 -0.64
CA TYR A 10 -16.82 3.83 0.76
C TYR A 10 -16.60 2.68 1.76
N GLU A 11 -17.05 1.47 1.43
CA GLU A 11 -16.85 0.29 2.26
C GLU A 11 -15.37 -0.10 2.34
N ASP A 12 -14.65 -0.01 1.23
CA ASP A 12 -13.19 -0.22 1.19
C ASP A 12 -12.49 0.77 2.14
N ILE A 13 -12.88 2.05 2.11
CA ILE A 13 -12.31 3.10 2.96
C ILE A 13 -12.69 2.90 4.43
N ALA A 14 -13.93 2.52 4.73
CA ALA A 14 -14.37 2.30 6.12
C ALA A 14 -13.61 1.13 6.77
N ASN A 15 -13.31 0.09 5.98
CA ASN A 15 -12.67 -1.14 6.43
C ASN A 15 -11.18 -1.21 6.08
N TYR A 16 -10.54 -0.09 5.73
CA TYR A 16 -9.21 -0.09 5.13
C TYR A 16 -8.12 -0.76 5.99
N ARG A 17 -8.29 -0.71 7.32
CA ARG A 17 -7.37 -1.36 8.28
C ARG A 17 -7.32 -2.88 8.08
N SER A 18 -8.43 -3.52 7.70
CA SER A 18 -8.45 -4.96 7.43
C SER A 18 -7.51 -5.37 6.28
N PHE A 19 -7.29 -4.47 5.29
CA PHE A 19 -6.33 -4.70 4.22
C PHE A 19 -4.89 -4.58 4.70
N ILE A 20 -4.63 -3.75 5.71
CA ILE A 20 -3.32 -3.64 6.36
C ILE A 20 -3.05 -4.91 7.19
N ASP A 21 -4.01 -5.31 8.03
CA ASP A 21 -3.86 -6.46 8.94
C ASP A 21 -3.61 -7.77 8.20
N ASN A 22 -4.16 -7.90 6.98
CA ASN A 22 -4.03 -9.07 6.13
C ASN A 22 -3.13 -8.84 4.91
N ALA A 23 -2.29 -7.80 4.92
CA ALA A 23 -1.47 -7.43 3.78
C ALA A 23 -0.48 -8.54 3.38
N ASP A 24 -0.28 -8.72 2.07
CA ASP A 24 0.68 -9.67 1.51
C ASP A 24 2.11 -9.09 1.47
N ALA A 25 2.24 -7.76 1.54
CA ALA A 25 3.49 -7.08 1.82
C ALA A 25 3.26 -5.77 2.57
N ILE A 26 4.14 -5.47 3.51
CA ILE A 26 4.15 -4.22 4.27
C ILE A 26 5.55 -3.61 4.18
N PHE A 27 5.60 -2.31 3.94
CA PHE A 27 6.80 -1.50 4.00
C PHE A 27 6.57 -0.37 4.99
N THR A 28 7.55 -0.15 5.87
CA THR A 28 7.51 0.91 6.86
C THR A 28 8.79 1.72 6.78
N ASP A 29 8.66 3.03 6.85
CA ASP A 29 9.75 3.95 7.19
C ASP A 29 9.37 4.72 8.46
N ASN A 30 10.17 5.72 8.85
CA ASN A 30 9.95 6.48 10.08
C ASN A 30 8.57 7.17 10.15
N ASN A 31 7.98 7.53 9.01
CA ASN A 31 6.77 8.34 8.93
C ASN A 31 5.64 7.73 8.10
N ASN A 32 5.90 6.64 7.37
CA ASN A 32 4.94 6.05 6.45
C ASN A 32 4.83 4.53 6.64
N LEU A 33 3.62 4.01 6.44
CA LEU A 33 3.32 2.60 6.27
C LEU A 33 2.64 2.42 4.92
N ILE A 34 3.13 1.48 4.12
CA ILE A 34 2.55 1.12 2.83
C ILE A 34 2.25 -0.37 2.85
N ALA A 35 0.97 -0.71 2.76
CA ALA A 35 0.48 -2.08 2.71
C ALA A 35 -0.02 -2.42 1.30
N PHE A 36 0.30 -3.62 0.86
CA PHE A 36 -0.13 -4.19 -0.41
C PHE A 36 -0.94 -5.46 -0.13
N LYS A 37 -2.18 -5.51 -0.62
CA LYS A 37 -3.06 -6.69 -0.54
C LYS A 37 -3.45 -7.15 -1.94
N GLN A 38 -3.20 -8.41 -2.26
CA GLN A 38 -3.67 -9.07 -3.47
C GLN A 38 -5.08 -9.64 -3.26
N ILE A 39 -6.01 -9.30 -4.16
CA ILE A 39 -7.37 -9.83 -4.17
C ILE A 39 -7.82 -10.07 -5.61
N ASN A 40 -8.11 -11.32 -5.97
CA ASN A 40 -8.79 -11.71 -7.22
C ASN A 40 -8.32 -10.96 -8.49
N GLY A 41 -6.99 -10.90 -8.71
CA GLY A 41 -6.41 -10.24 -9.89
C GLY A 41 -6.25 -8.73 -9.78
N TYR A 42 -6.48 -8.13 -8.60
CA TYR A 42 -6.22 -6.73 -8.29
C TYR A 42 -5.34 -6.61 -7.05
N ALA A 43 -4.57 -5.53 -6.97
CA ALA A 43 -3.83 -5.13 -5.78
C ALA A 43 -4.46 -3.88 -5.16
N ILE A 44 -4.79 -3.95 -3.87
CA ILE A 44 -5.15 -2.82 -3.03
C ILE A 44 -3.87 -2.30 -2.39
N VAL A 45 -3.61 -1.00 -2.56
CA VAL A 45 -2.51 -0.30 -1.91
C VAL A 45 -3.10 0.67 -0.89
N VAL A 46 -2.62 0.58 0.34
CA VAL A 46 -3.00 1.45 1.44
C VAL A 46 -1.75 2.14 1.96
N GLU A 47 -1.76 3.47 1.98
CA GLU A 47 -0.68 4.26 2.57
C GLU A 47 -1.21 5.00 3.80
N GLN A 48 -0.53 4.82 4.92
CA GLN A 48 -0.67 5.67 6.10
C GLN A 48 0.56 6.56 6.27
N ALA A 49 0.36 7.73 6.85
CA ALA A 49 1.45 8.60 7.28
C ALA A 49 1.21 9.13 8.68
N VAL A 50 2.28 9.39 9.41
CA VAL A 50 2.24 10.00 10.73
C VAL A 50 1.78 11.46 10.62
N ASN A 51 0.74 11.82 11.35
CA ASN A 51 0.25 13.19 11.43
C ASN A 51 1.04 14.02 12.47
N ARG A 52 0.73 15.32 12.63
CA ARG A 52 1.39 16.20 13.62
C ARG A 52 1.20 15.77 15.08
N LYS A 53 0.30 14.83 15.36
CA LYS A 53 0.03 14.25 16.69
C LYS A 53 0.73 12.90 16.89
N SER A 54 1.61 12.51 15.98
CA SER A 54 2.30 11.21 15.99
C SER A 54 1.38 9.99 15.78
N GLU A 55 0.24 10.18 15.13
CA GLU A 55 -0.72 9.11 14.82
C GLU A 55 -0.64 8.71 13.34
N LEU A 56 -0.69 7.40 13.04
CA LEU A 56 -0.85 6.93 11.68
C LEU A 56 -2.28 7.21 11.19
N VAL A 57 -2.37 7.99 10.11
CA VAL A 57 -3.64 8.32 9.45
C VAL A 57 -3.62 7.86 7.99
N LEU A 58 -4.80 7.48 7.47
CA LEU A 58 -4.94 7.14 6.05
C LEU A 58 -4.54 8.35 5.19
N LYS A 59 -3.55 8.15 4.32
CA LYS A 59 -3.05 9.16 3.38
C LYS A 59 -3.63 8.92 1.99
N THR A 60 -3.52 7.69 1.50
CA THR A 60 -4.10 7.30 0.20
C THR A 60 -4.49 5.83 0.19
N MET A 61 -5.44 5.50 -0.67
CA MET A 61 -5.86 4.14 -0.95
C MET A 61 -6.23 4.04 -2.43
N TYR A 62 -5.78 3.00 -3.12
CA TYR A 62 -6.17 2.75 -4.51
C TYR A 62 -6.09 1.28 -4.89
N LYS A 63 -6.81 0.91 -5.94
CA LYS A 63 -6.75 -0.39 -6.60
C LYS A 63 -5.92 -0.28 -7.87
N SER A 64 -5.13 -1.30 -8.15
CA SER A 64 -4.42 -1.47 -9.40
C SER A 64 -4.67 -2.88 -9.94
N ASN A 65 -4.80 -3.02 -11.26
CA ASN A 65 -5.01 -4.32 -11.87
C ASN A 65 -3.71 -5.15 -11.84
N GLY A 66 -3.86 -6.47 -11.69
CA GLY A 66 -2.77 -7.43 -11.70
C GLY A 66 -2.16 -7.72 -10.33
N ASP A 67 -0.96 -8.29 -10.38
CA ASP A 67 -0.19 -8.68 -9.19
C ASP A 67 0.40 -7.43 -8.49
N TYR A 68 0.28 -7.36 -7.16
CA TYR A 68 0.87 -6.28 -6.36
C TYR A 68 2.38 -6.13 -6.57
N LYS A 69 3.11 -7.21 -6.89
CA LYS A 69 4.54 -7.16 -7.22
C LYS A 69 4.82 -6.40 -8.52
N ASN A 70 3.83 -6.30 -9.41
CA ASN A 70 3.93 -5.53 -10.63
C ASN A 70 3.60 -4.05 -10.45
N ASN A 71 3.02 -3.67 -9.30
CA ASN A 71 2.69 -2.29 -8.98
C ASN A 71 3.94 -1.41 -8.92
N ASN A 72 3.85 -0.21 -9.49
CA ASN A 72 4.99 0.72 -9.57
C ASN A 72 5.49 1.18 -8.20
N ALA A 73 4.60 1.35 -7.21
CA ALA A 73 5.00 1.68 -5.85
C ALA A 73 5.79 0.53 -5.20
N TYR A 74 5.33 -0.71 -5.37
CA TYR A 74 6.04 -1.89 -4.88
C TYR A 74 7.44 -2.00 -5.50
N LYS A 75 7.54 -1.88 -6.83
CA LYS A 75 8.82 -1.92 -7.55
C LYS A 75 9.79 -0.84 -7.06
N LYS A 76 9.32 0.41 -6.95
CA LYS A 76 10.14 1.51 -6.40
C LYS A 76 10.66 1.22 -5.00
N LEU A 77 9.82 0.67 -4.12
CA LEU A 77 10.22 0.32 -2.75
C LEU A 77 11.27 -0.79 -2.72
N GLN A 78 11.17 -1.76 -3.64
CA GLN A 78 12.16 -2.82 -3.81
C GLN A 78 13.48 -2.28 -4.35
N ASP A 79 13.44 -1.33 -5.29
CA ASP A 79 14.62 -0.68 -5.87
C ASP A 79 15.34 0.21 -4.85
N THR A 80 14.61 0.76 -3.87
CA THR A 80 15.19 1.54 -2.77
C THR A 80 15.70 0.69 -1.60
N LYS A 81 15.58 -0.64 -1.64
CA LYS A 81 16.24 -1.47 -0.61
C LYS A 81 17.75 -1.25 -0.74
N PRO A 82 18.47 -0.97 0.37
CA PRO A 82 19.92 -0.93 0.30
C PRO A 82 20.40 -2.27 -0.23
N SER A 83 21.35 -2.22 -1.17
CA SER A 83 22.13 -3.38 -1.57
C SER A 83 22.47 -4.19 -0.32
N LYS A 84 22.25 -5.51 -0.37
CA LYS A 84 22.76 -6.40 0.68
C LYS A 84 24.25 -6.10 0.89
N GLY A 85 24.61 -5.81 2.15
CA GLY A 85 25.96 -5.50 2.65
C GLY A 85 26.10 -4.02 2.97
N GLN A 86 26.50 -3.57 4.15
CA GLN A 86 27.17 -4.10 5.35
C GLN A 86 27.01 -3.02 6.45
N PRO A 87 27.34 -3.26 7.74
CA PRO A 87 27.77 -4.48 8.40
C PRO A 87 26.69 -5.13 9.29
#